data_AF-A0A7C4VCR4-F1
#
_entry.id   AF-A0A7C4VCR4-F1
#
_cell.length_a   1.000
_cell.length_b   1.000
_cell.length_c   1.000
_cell.angle_alpha   90.00
_cell.angle_beta   90.00
_cell.angle_gamma   90.00
#
_symmetry.space_group_name_H-M   'P 1'
#
loop_
_entity.id
_entity.type
_entity.pdbx_description
1 polymer ?
#
loop_
_entity_poly.entity_id
_entity_poly.type
_entity_poly.pdbx_seq_one_letter_code
_entity_poly.pdbx_strand_id
1 'polypeptide(L)'
;QLLIEEADRTSQELGLRRGAFGLYKGSTLEKAGKKRRNSSLLGIAPTGTISLIANVSGGIEPNYALTYRRTVADGRDLIVVNPYFEESEHGIEEEVLRKIVARGYIDQTDEVPDWVRRVFVTAQQITPNAHIQIQAAFQRHVDGAISKTINFPSNATIRDIGDGMMLAWKSGCKGITAYRDGSLSQQVLTSGGSQ
;
A
#
# COMPACT_ATOMS: atom_id res chain seq x y z
N GLN A 1 10.52 6.21 -11.31
CA GLN A 1 10.96 6.56 -12.67
C GLN A 1 11.48 5.35 -13.46
N LEU A 2 12.46 4.60 -12.93
CA LEU A 2 13.06 3.44 -13.60
C LEU A 2 12.05 2.46 -14.27
N LEU A 3 11.02 2.02 -13.55
CA LEU A 3 10.07 1.00 -14.06
C LEU A 3 9.28 1.45 -15.30
N ILE A 4 8.83 2.70 -15.36
CA ILE A 4 8.03 3.18 -16.49
C ILE A 4 8.89 3.42 -17.74
N GLU A 5 10.14 3.84 -17.56
CA GLU A 5 11.10 4.00 -18.66
C GLU A 5 11.47 2.65 -19.26
N GLU A 6 11.73 1.66 -18.42
CA GLU A 6 12.05 0.30 -18.85
C GLU A 6 10.85 -0.36 -19.57
N ALA A 7 9.65 -0.20 -19.02
CA ALA A 7 8.43 -0.70 -19.64
C ALA A 7 8.15 -0.02 -20.98
N ASP A 8 8.39 1.30 -21.09
CA ASP A 8 8.23 2.06 -22.33
C ASP A 8 9.21 1.56 -23.40
N ARG A 9 10.50 1.49 -23.06
CA ARG A 9 11.54 0.98 -23.96
C ARG A 9 11.20 -0.42 -24.46
N THR A 10 10.90 -1.34 -23.56
CA THR A 10 10.58 -2.72 -23.89
C THR A 10 9.33 -2.82 -24.77
N SER A 11 8.28 -2.04 -24.50
CA SER A 11 7.08 -2.05 -25.33
C SER A 11 7.34 -1.48 -26.73
N GLN A 12 8.22 -0.50 -26.88
CA GLN A 12 8.62 0.01 -28.20
C GLN A 12 9.42 -1.03 -29.00
N GLU A 13 10.37 -1.72 -28.36
CA GLU A 13 11.11 -2.82 -29.00
C GLU A 13 10.16 -3.92 -29.49
N LEU A 14 9.17 -4.31 -28.67
CA LEU A 14 8.13 -5.25 -29.07
C LEU A 14 7.26 -4.70 -30.20
N GLY A 15 6.98 -3.40 -30.22
CA GLY A 15 6.19 -2.74 -31.26
C GLY A 15 6.90 -2.73 -32.63
N LEU A 16 8.23 -2.65 -32.63
CA LEU A 16 9.06 -2.81 -33.82
C LEU A 16 9.07 -4.25 -34.32
N ARG A 17 9.27 -5.23 -33.42
CA ARG A 17 9.40 -6.65 -33.78
C ARG A 17 8.08 -7.33 -34.13
N ARG A 18 6.99 -6.97 -33.45
CA ARG A 18 5.68 -7.67 -33.52
C ARG A 18 4.55 -6.79 -34.04
N GLY A 19 4.84 -5.52 -34.38
CA GLY A 19 3.85 -4.51 -34.72
C GLY A 19 3.27 -3.81 -33.49
N ALA A 20 2.81 -2.57 -33.67
CA ALA A 20 2.20 -1.78 -32.60
C ALA A 20 0.83 -2.35 -32.15
N PHE A 21 0.27 -1.83 -31.05
CA PHE A 21 -1.10 -2.18 -30.65
C PHE A 21 -2.12 -1.75 -31.72
N GLY A 22 -3.28 -2.42 -31.77
CA GLY A 22 -4.25 -2.26 -32.87
C GLY A 22 -4.78 -0.84 -33.08
N LEU A 23 -4.93 -0.06 -32.00
CA LEU A 23 -5.41 1.33 -32.03
C LEU A 23 -4.27 2.36 -32.00
N TYR A 24 -3.08 1.99 -32.46
CA TYR A 24 -1.93 2.90 -32.47
C TYR A 24 -2.15 4.11 -33.39
N LYS A 25 -2.71 3.90 -34.59
CA LYS A 25 -3.02 4.98 -35.52
C LYS A 25 -4.09 5.91 -34.93
N GLY A 26 -3.84 7.20 -34.91
CA GLY A 26 -4.68 8.23 -34.30
C GLY A 26 -4.46 8.43 -32.79
N SER A 27 -3.64 7.60 -32.15
CA SER A 27 -3.38 7.70 -30.71
C SER A 27 -2.44 8.86 -30.36
N THR A 28 -2.43 9.25 -29.08
CA THR A 28 -1.44 10.19 -28.54
C THR A 28 -0.01 9.66 -28.65
N LEU A 29 0.16 8.33 -28.65
CA LEU A 29 1.48 7.69 -28.80
C LEU A 29 2.01 7.77 -30.23
N GLU A 30 1.15 7.70 -31.24
CA GLU A 30 1.56 7.94 -32.64
C GLU A 30 2.04 9.38 -32.83
N LYS A 31 1.28 10.35 -32.30
CA LYS A 31 1.68 11.77 -32.33
C LYS A 31 3.02 12.02 -31.63
N ALA A 32 3.33 11.23 -30.61
CA ALA A 32 4.60 11.28 -29.88
C ALA A 32 5.72 10.44 -30.53
N GLY A 33 5.48 9.76 -31.66
CA GLY A 33 6.44 8.90 -32.33
C GLY A 33 6.80 7.61 -31.57
N LYS A 34 6.03 7.25 -30.54
CA LYS A 34 6.30 6.11 -29.65
C LYS A 34 5.57 4.85 -30.13
N LYS A 35 6.19 4.09 -31.02
CA LYS A 35 5.61 2.86 -31.59
C LYS A 35 5.60 1.68 -30.60
N ARG A 36 4.69 1.73 -29.61
CA ARG A 36 4.54 0.69 -28.58
C ARG A 36 3.72 -0.51 -29.03
N ARG A 37 4.02 -1.68 -28.47
CA ARG A 37 3.18 -2.90 -28.56
C ARG A 37 1.94 -2.84 -27.68
N ASN A 38 1.98 -2.06 -26.60
CA ASN A 38 0.93 -1.98 -25.58
C ASN A 38 0.42 -0.53 -25.47
N SER A 39 -0.88 -0.36 -25.29
CA SER A 39 -1.50 0.97 -25.11
C SER A 39 -1.23 1.55 -23.72
N SER A 40 -1.23 0.71 -22.68
CA SER A 40 -0.86 1.03 -21.30
C SER A 40 0.12 -0.01 -20.78
N LEU A 41 0.95 0.37 -19.80
CA LEU A 41 2.08 -0.42 -19.34
C LEU A 41 2.01 -0.79 -17.87
N LEU A 42 1.70 0.17 -17.00
CA LEU A 42 1.82 0.02 -15.56
C LEU A 42 0.52 0.37 -14.85
N GLY A 43 0.11 -0.50 -13.95
CA GLY A 43 -0.89 -0.24 -12.92
C GLY A 43 -0.45 -0.94 -11.64
N ILE A 44 -0.94 -0.47 -10.49
CA ILE A 44 -0.66 -1.10 -9.21
C ILE A 44 -1.97 -1.74 -8.74
N ALA A 45 -2.05 -3.05 -8.83
CA ALA A 45 -3.20 -3.83 -8.40
C ALA A 45 -3.10 -4.21 -6.92
N PRO A 46 -4.21 -4.59 -6.26
CA PRO A 46 -4.14 -5.29 -4.98
C PRO A 46 -3.35 -6.59 -5.14
N THR A 47 -2.45 -6.85 -4.20
CA THR A 47 -1.59 -8.04 -4.22
C THR A 47 -1.84 -8.97 -3.04
N GLY A 48 -3.04 -8.93 -2.44
CA GLY A 48 -3.36 -9.66 -1.20
C GLY A 48 -2.90 -11.12 -1.20
N THR A 49 -3.27 -11.91 -2.21
CA THR A 49 -2.86 -13.33 -2.26
C THR A 49 -1.38 -13.52 -2.62
N ILE A 50 -0.87 -12.80 -3.62
CA ILE A 50 0.50 -13.02 -4.11
C ILE A 50 1.57 -12.46 -3.18
N SER A 51 1.26 -11.42 -2.41
CA SER A 51 2.14 -10.87 -1.37
C SER A 51 2.32 -11.85 -0.21
N LEU A 52 1.28 -12.59 0.16
CA LEU A 52 1.38 -13.69 1.14
C LEU A 52 2.26 -14.83 0.64
N ILE A 53 2.17 -15.20 -0.65
CA ILE A 53 3.04 -16.22 -1.25
C ILE A 53 4.49 -15.76 -1.28
N ALA A 54 4.72 -14.49 -1.63
CA ALA A 54 6.05 -13.89 -1.70
C ALA A 54 6.62 -13.46 -0.34
N ASN A 55 5.82 -13.54 0.73
CA ASN A 55 6.16 -13.07 2.08
C ASN A 55 6.66 -11.62 2.11
N VAL A 56 5.92 -10.72 1.44
CA VAL A 56 6.21 -9.28 1.36
C VAL A 56 4.94 -8.46 1.63
N SER A 57 5.09 -7.14 1.77
CA SER A 57 3.96 -6.22 1.92
C SER A 57 3.08 -6.16 0.66
N GLY A 58 1.83 -5.75 0.84
CA GLY A 58 0.84 -5.66 -0.24
C GLY A 58 1.00 -4.42 -1.13
N GLY A 59 1.75 -4.54 -2.23
CA GLY A 59 1.80 -3.47 -3.24
C GLY A 59 2.49 -2.23 -2.69
N ILE A 60 1.80 -1.08 -2.68
CA ILE A 60 2.29 0.18 -2.07
C ILE A 60 1.60 0.50 -0.73
N GLU A 61 0.92 -0.48 -0.14
CA GLU A 61 0.29 -0.32 1.17
C GLU A 61 1.34 -0.37 2.28
N PRO A 62 1.23 0.48 3.33
CA PRO A 62 1.91 0.22 4.58
C PRO A 62 1.32 -1.03 5.24
N ASN A 63 2.10 -1.68 6.11
CA ASN A 63 1.60 -2.82 6.87
C ASN A 63 0.40 -2.40 7.73
N TYR A 64 -0.67 -3.19 7.69
CA TYR A 64 -1.87 -2.93 8.50
C TYR A 64 -1.57 -3.07 10.00
N ALA A 65 -0.78 -4.08 10.37
CA ALA A 65 -0.30 -4.32 11.72
C ALA A 65 1.12 -4.93 11.65
N LEU A 66 1.92 -4.72 12.70
CA LEU A 66 3.20 -5.40 12.91
C LEU A 66 3.02 -6.84 13.36
N THR A 67 1.93 -7.13 14.06
CA THR A 67 1.54 -8.47 14.45
C THR A 67 0.08 -8.72 14.09
N TYR A 68 -0.19 -9.89 13.53
CA TYR A 68 -1.55 -10.29 13.18
C TYR A 68 -1.74 -11.78 13.41
N ARG A 69 -3.01 -12.16 13.63
CA ARG A 69 -3.41 -13.55 13.82
C ARG A 69 -3.75 -14.20 12.48
N ARG A 70 -3.23 -15.40 12.27
CA ARG A 70 -3.55 -16.24 11.11
C ARG A 70 -4.09 -17.57 11.60
N THR A 71 -5.35 -17.87 11.29
CA THR A 71 -5.92 -19.20 11.52
C THR A 71 -5.41 -20.15 10.45
N VAL A 72 -4.73 -21.23 10.85
CA VAL A 72 -4.25 -22.29 9.96
C VAL A 72 -5.33 -23.34 9.73
N ALA A 73 -5.14 -24.20 8.72
CA ALA A 73 -6.15 -25.15 8.26
C ALA A 73 -6.63 -26.15 9.35
N ASP A 74 -5.86 -26.35 10.41
CA ASP A 74 -6.22 -27.19 11.56
C ASP A 74 -7.00 -26.42 12.65
N GLY A 75 -7.35 -25.16 12.41
CA GLY A 75 -8.11 -24.32 13.32
C GLY A 75 -7.27 -23.63 14.41
N ARG A 76 -5.94 -23.82 14.44
CA ARG A 76 -5.08 -23.09 15.38
C ARG A 76 -4.83 -21.67 14.91
N ASP A 77 -4.74 -20.77 15.87
CA ASP A 77 -4.32 -19.40 15.64
C ASP A 77 -2.80 -19.28 15.79
N LEU A 78 -2.12 -18.79 14.75
CA LEU A 78 -0.71 -18.43 14.78
C LEU A 78 -0.57 -16.92 14.84
N ILE A 79 0.23 -16.42 15.77
CA ILE A 79 0.67 -15.02 15.77
C ILE A 79 1.82 -14.90 14.78
N VAL A 80 1.64 -14.05 13.78
CA VAL A 80 2.68 -13.71 12.82
C VAL A 80 3.22 -12.33 13.18
N VAL A 81 4.53 -12.24 13.39
CA VAL A 81 5.24 -10.98 13.64
C VAL A 81 5.94 -10.55 12.36
N ASN A 82 5.99 -9.25 12.10
CA ASN A 82 6.78 -8.69 11.02
C ASN A 82 8.27 -9.02 11.26
N PRO A 83 8.94 -9.73 10.34
CA PRO A 83 10.30 -10.25 10.58
C PRO A 83 11.32 -9.11 10.79
N TYR A 84 11.14 -7.98 10.12
CA TYR A 84 12.03 -6.83 10.29
C TYR A 84 11.84 -6.15 11.65
N PHE A 85 10.62 -6.19 12.21
CA PHE A 85 10.37 -5.70 13.56
C PHE A 85 10.98 -6.62 14.61
N GLU A 86 10.84 -7.94 14.44
CA GLU A 86 11.45 -8.97 15.31
C GLU A 86 12.98 -8.80 15.37
N GLU A 87 13.65 -8.55 14.24
CA GLU A 87 15.09 -8.26 14.21
C GLU A 87 15.47 -6.91 14.88
N SER A 88 14.51 -5.99 15.01
CA SER A 88 14.71 -4.64 15.54
C SER A 88 14.35 -4.49 17.02
N GLU A 89 13.82 -5.55 17.65
CA GLU A 89 13.22 -5.47 18.97
C GLU A 89 14.24 -5.54 20.13
N HIS A 90 15.51 -5.77 19.81
CA HIS A 90 16.58 -5.85 20.78
C HIS A 90 16.67 -4.59 21.68
N GLY A 91 16.62 -4.81 22.99
CA GLY A 91 16.67 -3.73 23.99
C GLY A 91 15.33 -3.07 24.28
N ILE A 92 14.23 -3.56 23.70
CA ILE A 92 12.88 -3.24 24.15
C ILE A 92 12.52 -4.18 25.30
N GLU A 93 12.01 -3.63 26.40
CA GLU A 93 11.57 -4.40 27.56
C GLU A 93 10.46 -5.41 27.18
N GLU A 94 10.52 -6.62 27.75
CA GLU A 94 9.62 -7.73 27.39
C GLU A 94 8.14 -7.36 27.57
N GLU A 95 7.81 -6.61 28.62
CA GLU A 95 6.44 -6.15 28.88
C GLU A 95 5.95 -5.16 27.81
N VAL A 96 6.84 -4.34 27.25
CA VAL A 96 6.54 -3.42 26.15
C VAL A 96 6.31 -4.21 24.86
N LEU A 97 7.14 -5.22 24.59
CA LEU A 97 6.96 -6.12 23.44
C LEU A 97 5.63 -6.88 23.51
N ARG A 98 5.25 -7.41 24.68
CA ARG A 98 3.95 -8.06 24.87
C ARG A 98 2.79 -7.12 24.51
N LYS A 99 2.85 -5.85 24.91
CA LYS A 99 1.83 -4.84 24.56
C LYS A 99 1.79 -4.57 23.05
N ILE A 100 2.95 -4.48 22.40
CA ILE A 100 3.04 -4.28 20.94
C ILE A 100 2.46 -5.48 20.20
N VAL A 101 2.83 -6.70 20.59
CA VAL A 101 2.30 -7.95 20.00
C VAL A 101 0.80 -8.07 20.22
N ALA A 102 0.30 -7.70 21.39
CA ALA A 102 -1.12 -7.71 21.73
C ALA A 102 -1.92 -6.71 20.89
N ARG A 103 -1.39 -5.51 20.63
CA ARG A 103 -2.07 -4.44 19.89
C ARG A 103 -1.87 -4.50 18.37
N GLY A 104 -0.73 -5.00 17.92
CA GLY A 104 -0.33 -5.00 16.51
C GLY A 104 0.32 -3.71 16.02
N TYR A 105 0.66 -2.76 16.90
CA TYR A 105 1.35 -1.52 16.55
C TYR A 105 2.11 -0.95 17.76
N ILE A 106 2.97 0.02 17.51
CA ILE A 106 3.77 0.69 18.55
C ILE A 106 3.10 2.01 18.94
N ASP A 107 2.87 2.24 20.23
CA ASP A 107 2.30 3.49 20.72
C ASP A 107 3.30 4.66 20.66
N GLN A 108 2.78 5.87 20.86
CA GLN A 108 3.61 7.04 21.17
C GLN A 108 4.13 6.91 22.61
N THR A 109 5.28 6.27 22.79
CA THR A 109 5.93 6.02 24.08
C THR A 109 7.44 6.19 23.97
N ASP A 110 8.10 6.69 25.03
CA ASP A 110 9.56 6.77 25.12
C ASP A 110 10.24 5.44 25.47
N GLU A 111 9.45 4.41 25.78
CA GLU A 111 9.92 3.05 26.12
C GLU A 111 10.47 2.27 24.91
N VAL A 112 10.20 2.74 23.68
CA VAL A 112 10.70 2.12 22.44
C VAL A 112 11.67 3.08 21.77
N PRO A 113 12.85 2.64 21.29
CA PRO A 113 13.78 3.51 20.60
C PRO A 113 13.12 4.27 19.44
N ASP A 114 13.39 5.56 19.38
CA ASP A 114 12.72 6.49 18.46
C ASP A 114 12.85 6.09 16.98
N TRP A 115 13.98 5.51 16.59
CA TRP A 115 14.16 5.01 15.23
C TRP A 115 13.22 3.84 14.90
N VAL A 116 12.95 2.94 15.86
CA VAL A 116 12.01 1.82 15.70
C VAL A 116 10.61 2.38 15.52
N ARG A 117 10.18 3.32 16.37
CA ARG A 117 8.85 3.95 16.28
C ARG A 117 8.60 4.63 14.93
N ARG A 118 9.62 5.30 14.38
CA ARG A 118 9.51 5.98 13.09
C ARG A 118 9.46 5.03 11.89
N VAL A 119 10.16 3.90 11.97
CA VAL A 119 10.24 2.93 10.86
C VAL A 119 9.01 2.03 10.84
N PHE A 120 8.58 1.54 12.00
CA PHE A 120 7.52 0.52 12.12
C PHE A 120 6.13 1.13 12.34
N VAL A 121 5.79 2.15 11.55
CA VAL A 121 4.45 2.74 11.54
C VAL A 121 3.46 1.86 10.78
N THR A 122 2.25 1.72 11.29
CA THR A 122 1.18 0.96 10.64
C THR A 122 0.21 1.85 9.89
N ALA A 123 -0.64 1.24 9.06
CA ALA A 123 -1.59 1.94 8.21
C ALA A 123 -2.49 2.94 8.97
N GLN A 124 -2.94 2.61 10.18
CA GLN A 124 -3.81 3.50 10.98
C GLN A 124 -3.06 4.67 11.65
N GLN A 125 -1.73 4.59 11.73
CA GLN A 125 -0.88 5.63 12.31
C GLN A 125 -0.46 6.67 11.25
N ILE A 126 -0.73 6.40 9.97
CA ILE A 126 -0.42 7.27 8.85
C ILE A 126 -1.61 8.16 8.56
N THR A 127 -1.38 9.46 8.44
CA THR A 127 -2.45 10.42 8.17
C THR A 127 -3.07 10.19 6.78
N PRO A 128 -4.36 10.50 6.58
CA PRO A 128 -4.99 10.41 5.26
C PRO A 128 -4.24 11.18 4.17
N ASN A 129 -3.71 12.37 4.51
CA ASN A 129 -2.89 13.16 3.62
C ASN A 129 -1.62 12.40 3.20
N ALA A 130 -0.87 11.82 4.15
CA ALA A 130 0.33 11.06 3.82
C ALA A 130 0.03 9.84 2.92
N HIS A 131 -1.08 9.14 3.16
CA HIS A 131 -1.57 8.10 2.25
C HIS A 131 -1.85 8.61 0.83
N ILE A 132 -2.45 9.80 0.71
CA ILE A 132 -2.73 10.41 -0.60
C ILE A 132 -1.43 10.84 -1.28
N GLN A 133 -0.48 11.43 -0.56
CA GLN A 133 0.80 11.86 -1.11
C GLN A 133 1.61 10.70 -1.67
N ILE A 134 1.64 9.55 -0.98
CA ILE A 134 2.34 8.37 -1.51
C ILE A 134 1.66 7.86 -2.77
N GLN A 135 0.32 7.80 -2.80
CA GLN A 135 -0.40 7.42 -4.02
C GLN A 135 -0.11 8.38 -5.18
N ALA A 136 -0.15 9.69 -4.93
CA ALA A 136 0.15 10.71 -5.93
C ALA A 136 1.59 10.58 -6.46
N ALA A 137 2.55 10.24 -5.58
CA ALA A 137 3.93 10.01 -5.97
C ALA A 137 4.08 8.85 -6.96
N PHE A 138 3.42 7.72 -6.71
CA PHE A 138 3.39 6.61 -7.65
C PHE A 138 2.58 6.94 -8.92
N GLN A 139 1.47 7.67 -8.78
CA GLN A 139 0.55 7.97 -9.90
C GLN A 139 1.25 8.74 -11.03
N ARG A 140 2.23 9.59 -10.71
CA ARG A 140 3.06 10.31 -11.71
C ARG A 140 3.85 9.38 -12.63
N HIS A 141 4.04 8.11 -12.25
CA HIS A 141 4.86 7.15 -12.97
C HIS A 141 4.08 5.91 -13.43
N VAL A 142 2.74 5.94 -13.37
CA VAL A 142 1.89 4.86 -13.90
C VAL A 142 0.82 5.41 -14.84
N ASP A 143 0.66 4.77 -15.99
CA ASP A 143 -0.33 5.15 -17.02
C ASP A 143 -1.71 4.53 -16.73
N GLY A 144 -1.77 3.45 -15.99
CA GLY A 144 -2.97 2.91 -15.34
C GLY A 144 -3.32 3.58 -14.02
N ALA A 145 -4.28 2.97 -13.30
CA ALA A 145 -4.70 3.37 -11.96
C ALA A 145 -3.93 2.60 -10.87
N ILE A 146 -4.09 3.05 -9.63
CA ILE A 146 -3.48 2.47 -8.43
C ILE A 146 -4.60 2.04 -7.49
N SER A 147 -4.53 0.80 -7.03
CA SER A 147 -5.28 0.35 -5.86
C SER A 147 -4.50 0.73 -4.61
N LYS A 148 -5.02 1.72 -3.88
CA LYS A 148 -4.50 2.18 -2.59
C LYS A 148 -5.67 2.58 -1.70
N THR A 149 -5.67 2.10 -0.47
CA THR A 149 -6.63 2.48 0.57
C THR A 149 -6.11 3.70 1.34
N ILE A 150 -6.94 4.74 1.44
CA ILE A 150 -6.71 5.90 2.31
C ILE A 150 -7.45 5.60 3.61
N ASN A 151 -6.71 5.28 4.67
CA ASN A 151 -7.29 5.03 5.98
C ASN A 151 -7.60 6.36 6.66
N PHE A 152 -8.82 6.48 7.16
CA PHE A 152 -9.31 7.58 7.97
C PHE A 152 -9.58 7.07 9.38
N PRO A 153 -9.27 7.88 10.42
CA PRO A 153 -9.58 7.50 11.79
C PRO A 153 -11.09 7.37 11.99
N SER A 154 -11.50 6.61 13.00
CA SER A 154 -12.91 6.33 13.27
C SER A 154 -13.75 7.59 13.54
N ASN A 155 -13.13 8.64 14.08
CA ASN A 155 -13.74 9.95 14.32
C ASN A 155 -13.74 10.89 13.10
N ALA A 156 -13.25 10.45 11.93
CA ALA A 156 -13.24 11.28 10.72
C ALA A 156 -14.68 11.62 10.28
N THR A 157 -14.90 12.90 9.99
CA THR A 157 -16.18 13.43 9.52
C THR A 157 -16.33 13.25 8.01
N ILE A 158 -17.56 13.44 7.51
CA ILE A 158 -17.83 13.48 6.06
C ILE A 158 -16.99 14.58 5.38
N ARG A 159 -16.78 15.71 6.06
CA ARG A 159 -15.94 16.80 5.54
C ARG A 159 -14.49 16.36 5.40
N ASP A 160 -13.92 15.69 6.41
CA ASP A 160 -12.53 15.21 6.35
C ASP A 160 -12.30 14.26 5.17
N ILE A 161 -13.27 13.35 4.94
CA ILE A 161 -13.24 12.43 3.80
C ILE A 161 -13.36 13.20 2.49
N GLY A 162 -14.30 14.15 2.39
CA GLY A 162 -14.49 14.99 1.21
C GLY A 162 -13.25 15.84 0.87
N ASP A 163 -12.61 16.42 1.88
CA ASP A 163 -11.38 17.18 1.73
C ASP A 163 -10.23 16.28 1.27
N GLY A 164 -10.15 15.05 1.80
CA GLY A 164 -9.23 14.02 1.31
C GLY A 164 -9.46 13.66 -0.16
N MET A 165 -10.73 13.53 -0.59
CA MET A 165 -11.06 13.29 -2.00
C MET A 165 -10.63 14.44 -2.89
N MET A 166 -10.91 15.68 -2.48
CA MET A 166 -10.50 16.88 -3.21
C MET A 166 -8.98 16.99 -3.30
N LEU A 167 -8.27 16.67 -2.22
CA LEU A 167 -6.81 16.67 -2.20
C LEU A 167 -6.23 15.63 -3.16
N ALA A 168 -6.77 14.42 -3.19
CA ALA A 168 -6.31 13.38 -4.10
C ALA A 168 -6.48 13.78 -5.57
N TRP A 169 -7.65 14.34 -5.92
CA TRP A 169 -7.90 14.86 -7.26
C TRP A 169 -6.90 15.98 -7.63
N LYS A 170 -6.71 16.97 -6.74
CA LYS A 170 -5.73 18.06 -6.93
C LYS A 170 -4.29 17.54 -7.05
N SER A 171 -3.98 16.40 -6.42
CA SER A 171 -2.66 15.77 -6.45
C SER A 171 -2.44 14.89 -7.70
N GLY A 172 -3.43 14.80 -8.60
CA GLY A 172 -3.34 14.04 -9.85
C GLY A 172 -3.64 12.55 -9.71
N CYS A 173 -4.18 12.10 -8.56
CA CYS A 173 -4.66 10.72 -8.41
C CYS A 173 -5.82 10.45 -9.37
N LYS A 174 -5.80 9.32 -10.08
CA LYS A 174 -6.87 8.93 -11.03
C LYS A 174 -8.12 8.36 -10.35
N GLY A 175 -8.00 8.02 -9.07
CA GLY A 175 -9.06 7.49 -8.22
C GLY A 175 -8.51 7.25 -6.82
N ILE A 176 -9.39 7.00 -5.85
CA ILE A 176 -9.02 6.65 -4.48
C ILE A 176 -10.02 5.65 -3.91
N THR A 177 -9.57 4.90 -2.90
CA THR A 177 -10.44 4.11 -2.04
C THR A 177 -10.31 4.67 -0.63
N ALA A 178 -11.42 5.07 -0.01
CA ALA A 178 -11.42 5.51 1.39
C ALA A 178 -11.92 4.39 2.29
N TYR A 179 -11.26 4.20 3.42
CA TYR A 179 -11.74 3.34 4.51
C TYR A 179 -11.70 4.13 5.80
N ARG A 180 -12.85 4.29 6.47
CA ARG A 180 -12.92 4.90 7.80
C ARG A 180 -12.93 3.78 8.83
N ASP A 181 -12.02 3.83 9.78
CA ASP A 181 -11.92 2.79 10.80
C ASP A 181 -13.26 2.62 11.54
N GLY A 182 -13.62 1.35 11.81
CA GLY A 182 -14.90 0.97 12.41
C GLY A 182 -16.15 1.19 11.53
N SER A 183 -16.02 1.55 10.24
CA SER A 183 -17.20 1.79 9.38
C SER A 183 -17.89 0.52 8.88
N LEU A 184 -17.24 -0.64 8.97
CA LEU A 184 -17.80 -1.94 8.60
C LEU A 184 -17.89 -2.85 9.83
N SER A 185 -18.98 -3.63 9.92
CA SER A 185 -19.25 -4.55 11.03
C SER A 185 -18.34 -5.78 11.08
N GLN A 186 -17.75 -6.16 9.94
CA GLN A 186 -16.75 -7.22 9.84
C GLN A 186 -15.48 -6.66 9.19
N GLN A 187 -14.36 -6.77 9.90
CA GLN A 187 -13.03 -6.41 9.38
C GLN A 187 -12.34 -7.69 8.87
N VAL A 188 -11.75 -7.62 7.68
CA VAL A 188 -11.00 -8.74 7.08
C VAL A 188 -9.64 -8.92 7.76
N LEU A 189 -9.09 -7.85 8.33
CA LEU A 189 -7.85 -7.83 9.07
C LEU A 189 -8.14 -7.35 10.49
N THR A 190 -7.71 -8.12 11.48
CA THR A 190 -7.81 -7.76 12.90
C THR A 190 -6.39 -7.53 13.42
N SER A 191 -6.14 -6.36 14.00
CA SER A 191 -4.85 -6.04 14.63
C SER A 191 -4.68 -6.81 15.94
N GLY A 192 -3.48 -7.30 16.21
CA GLY A 192 -3.12 -7.86 17.52
C GLY A 192 -3.16 -9.39 17.62
N GLY A 193 -2.37 -9.90 18.56
CA GLY A 193 -2.15 -11.33 18.80
C GLY A 193 -2.97 -11.95 19.94
N SER A 194 -3.66 -11.20 20.80
CA SER A 194 -4.19 -11.74 22.07
C SER A 194 -5.72 -11.81 22.16
N GLN A 195 -6.20 -12.80 22.92
CA GLN A 195 -7.58 -12.90 23.45
C GLN A 195 -7.86 -11.78 24.45
#